data_AF-A0A7X6Z9E3-F1
#
_entry.id   AF-A0A7X6Z9E3-F1
#
_cell.length_a   1.000
_cell.length_b   1.000
_cell.length_c   1.000
_cell.angle_alpha   90.00
_cell.angle_beta   90.00
_cell.angle_gamma   90.00
#
_symmetry.space_group_name_H-M   'P 1'
#
loop_
_entity.id
_entity.type
_entity.pdbx_description
1 polymer ?
#
loop_
_entity_poly.entity_id
_entity_poly.type
_entity_poly.pdbx_seq_one_letter_code
_entity_poly.pdbx_strand_id
1 'polypeptide(L)'
;VLITISTGGLKAMAHDLDIPERYGIYATVGDTAGPGGWSRSIRNIPVFAGFAEDIRKLCPQAFIANYTNPMSTLTATLAHLTDNPVSGFCHAYFEIKDVIQKLFGLDDWSRIAVEIAGMNHRPDRRAAARSLRGNHGCRGRFWRPAGHGERRTRIPAGDHAPPGCQFALDRGGDAERRQKNRAAGTAQRPAVRPSQAA
;
A
#
# COMPACT_ATOMS: atom_id res chain seq x y z
N VAL A 1 8.01 22.62 11.27
CA VAL A 1 9.28 21.86 11.08
C VAL A 1 9.02 20.76 10.06
N LEU A 2 9.78 20.74 8.96
CA LEU A 2 9.69 19.70 7.92
C LEU A 2 10.88 18.74 8.08
N ILE A 3 10.61 17.43 8.14
CA ILE A 3 11.66 16.41 8.35
C ILE A 3 11.72 15.47 7.15
N THR A 4 12.79 15.60 6.38
CA THR A 4 13.07 14.85 5.13
C THR A 4 14.52 14.36 5.12
N ILE A 5 14.86 13.44 6.01
CA ILE A 5 16.25 12.96 6.18
C ILE A 5 16.39 11.48 5.82
N SER A 6 17.63 11.02 5.70
CA SER A 6 17.96 9.60 5.57
C SER A 6 19.21 9.31 6.38
N THR A 7 19.03 8.82 7.61
CA THR A 7 20.15 8.52 8.51
C THR A 7 21.02 7.40 7.93
N GLY A 8 22.28 7.73 7.64
CA GLY A 8 23.26 6.84 6.99
C GLY A 8 23.18 6.81 5.45
N GLY A 9 22.23 7.52 4.84
CA GLY A 9 22.10 7.65 3.38
C GLY A 9 21.98 6.31 2.64
N LEU A 10 22.34 6.33 1.36
CA LEU A 10 22.26 5.14 0.49
C LEU A 10 23.24 4.03 0.91
N LYS A 11 24.37 4.39 1.52
CA LYS A 11 25.37 3.40 2.00
C LYS A 11 24.78 2.51 3.09
N ALA A 12 24.07 3.09 4.07
CA ALA A 12 23.39 2.30 5.08
C ALA A 12 22.20 1.52 4.50
N MET A 13 21.49 2.10 3.52
CA MET A 13 20.38 1.42 2.83
C MET A 13 20.83 0.18 2.06
N ALA A 14 22.02 0.18 1.47
CA ALA A 14 22.57 -1.01 0.81
C ALA A 14 22.61 -2.21 1.77
N HIS A 15 23.04 -2.00 3.02
CA HIS A 15 23.05 -3.06 4.02
C HIS A 15 21.65 -3.51 4.46
N ASP A 16 20.66 -2.61 4.44
CA ASP A 16 19.26 -2.94 4.76
C ASP A 16 18.65 -3.92 3.75
N LEU A 17 19.22 -4.01 2.54
CA LEU A 17 18.80 -4.92 1.46
C LEU A 17 19.73 -6.13 1.35
N ASP A 18 21.04 -5.90 1.25
CA ASP A 18 22.04 -6.94 1.00
C ASP A 18 22.13 -7.97 2.12
N ILE A 19 21.97 -7.55 3.38
CA ILE A 19 22.09 -8.47 4.52
C ILE A 19 20.91 -9.44 4.53
N PRO A 20 19.63 -8.99 4.51
CA PRO A 20 18.48 -9.91 4.45
C PRO A 20 18.49 -10.86 3.24
N GLU A 21 18.97 -10.39 2.08
CA GLU A 21 19.04 -11.22 0.87
C GLU A 21 19.93 -12.45 1.03
N ARG A 22 21.03 -12.36 1.80
CA ARG A 22 21.89 -13.51 2.14
C ARG A 22 21.15 -14.62 2.90
N TYR A 23 20.03 -14.28 3.53
CA TYR A 23 19.16 -15.22 4.24
C TYR A 23 17.89 -15.58 3.44
N GLY A 24 17.84 -15.23 2.15
CA GLY A 24 16.69 -15.48 1.29
C GLY A 24 15.48 -14.57 1.56
N ILE A 25 15.68 -13.45 2.26
CA ILE A 25 14.63 -12.47 2.54
C ILE A 25 14.79 -11.29 1.58
N TYR A 26 13.90 -11.21 0.60
CA TYR A 26 13.93 -10.18 -0.44
C TYR A 26 12.94 -9.05 -0.13
N ALA A 27 13.36 -7.81 -0.34
CA ALA A 27 12.52 -6.63 -0.20
C ALA A 27 12.55 -5.81 -1.49
N THR A 28 11.41 -5.24 -1.88
CA THR A 28 11.35 -4.35 -3.06
C THR A 28 11.97 -2.97 -2.80
N VAL A 29 11.81 -2.45 -1.58
CA VAL A 29 12.31 -1.12 -1.17
C VAL A 29 13.08 -1.19 0.16
N GLY A 30 12.58 -1.95 1.14
CA GLY A 30 13.26 -2.17 2.42
C GLY A 30 13.30 -0.97 3.39
N ASP A 31 12.59 0.13 3.10
CA ASP A 31 12.68 1.37 3.88
C ASP A 31 11.65 1.51 5.03
N THR A 32 10.68 0.59 5.11
CA THR A 32 9.52 0.74 6.01
C THR A 32 9.23 -0.49 6.85
N ALA A 33 9.27 -1.68 6.24
CA ALA A 33 8.93 -2.94 6.87
C ALA A 33 9.98 -4.01 6.58
N GLY A 34 9.85 -5.16 7.26
CA GLY A 34 10.84 -6.23 7.16
C GLY A 34 12.17 -5.85 7.83
N PRO A 35 13.21 -6.70 7.70
CA PRO A 35 14.48 -6.49 8.38
C PRO A 35 15.13 -5.14 8.06
N GLY A 36 15.06 -4.68 6.80
CA GLY A 36 15.55 -3.36 6.39
C GLY A 36 14.80 -2.21 7.08
N GLY A 37 13.48 -2.28 7.15
CA GLY A 37 12.66 -1.28 7.86
C GLY A 37 12.95 -1.25 9.36
N TRP A 38 13.20 -2.41 9.98
CA TRP A 38 13.60 -2.51 11.39
C TRP A 38 14.98 -1.89 11.63
N SER A 39 15.98 -2.29 10.84
CA SER A 39 17.33 -1.73 10.87
C SER A 39 17.32 -0.21 10.72
N ARG A 40 16.56 0.30 9.74
CA ARG A 40 16.35 1.73 9.52
C ARG A 40 15.63 2.43 10.66
N SER A 41 14.64 1.78 11.31
CA SER A 41 13.96 2.32 12.49
C SER A 41 14.95 2.58 13.62
N ILE A 42 15.75 1.56 13.97
CA ILE A 42 16.71 1.61 15.08
C ILE A 42 17.73 2.73 14.85
N ARG A 43 18.16 2.97 13.60
CA ARG A 43 19.06 4.09 13.28
C ARG A 43 18.41 5.46 13.40
N ASN A 44 17.12 5.60 13.04
CA ASN A 44 16.46 6.91 12.98
C ASN A 44 15.80 7.32 14.30
N ILE A 45 15.31 6.39 15.12
CA ILE A 45 14.65 6.70 16.41
C ILE A 45 15.48 7.63 17.30
N PRO A 46 16.79 7.39 17.56
CA PRO A 46 17.58 8.29 18.41
C PRO A 46 17.75 9.68 17.80
N VAL A 47 17.85 9.78 16.47
CA VAL A 47 17.92 11.08 15.77
C VAL A 47 16.60 11.84 15.92
N PHE A 48 15.47 11.14 15.77
CA PHE A 48 14.14 11.72 15.95
C PHE A 48 13.84 12.11 17.40
N ALA A 49 14.38 11.39 18.37
CA ALA A 49 14.33 11.78 19.78
C ALA A 49 15.12 13.08 20.03
N GLY A 50 16.30 13.23 19.43
CA GLY A 50 17.04 14.49 19.45
C GLY A 50 16.26 15.65 18.84
N PHE A 51 15.62 15.43 17.68
CA PHE A 51 14.72 16.43 17.09
C PHE A 51 13.55 16.80 18.01
N ALA A 52 12.94 15.82 18.69
CA ALA A 52 11.86 16.10 19.64
C ALA A 52 12.33 17.01 20.79
N GLU A 53 13.54 16.81 21.31
CA GLU A 53 14.11 17.68 22.34
C GLU A 53 14.36 19.10 21.83
N ASP A 54 14.97 19.24 20.65
CA ASP A 54 15.27 20.54 20.07
C ASP A 54 14.00 21.30 19.70
N ILE A 55 13.00 20.61 19.13
CA ILE A 55 11.72 21.22 18.75
C ILE A 55 10.99 21.74 19.98
N ARG A 56 10.93 20.98 21.08
CA ARG A 56 10.31 21.43 22.33
C ARG A 56 10.97 22.68 22.92
N LYS A 57 12.30 22.82 22.77
CA LYS A 57 13.05 23.97 23.28
C LYS A 57 12.93 25.19 22.37
N LEU A 58 13.09 25.00 21.07
CA LEU A 58 13.26 26.08 20.10
C LEU A 58 11.96 26.53 19.45
N CYS A 59 11.00 25.62 19.26
CA CYS A 59 9.75 25.90 18.57
C CYS A 59 8.57 25.07 19.13
N PRO A 60 8.20 25.24 20.41
CA PRO A 60 7.19 24.42 21.10
C PRO A 60 5.78 24.49 20.50
N GLN A 61 5.49 25.46 19.63
CA GLN A 61 4.19 25.64 18.97
C GLN A 61 4.21 25.24 17.49
N ALA A 62 5.34 24.73 16.98
CA ALA A 62 5.44 24.41 15.56
C ALA A 62 4.69 23.12 15.22
N PHE A 63 4.06 23.10 14.05
CA PHE A 63 3.59 21.88 13.41
C PHE A 63 4.75 21.07 12.86
N ILE A 64 4.77 19.77 13.11
CA ILE A 64 5.80 18.84 12.64
C ILE A 64 5.25 18.03 11.47
N ALA A 65 5.87 18.20 10.30
CA ALA A 65 5.57 17.44 9.08
C ALA A 65 6.70 16.45 8.81
N ASN A 66 6.44 15.16 8.97
CA ASN A 66 7.42 14.09 8.71
C ASN A 66 7.15 13.41 7.36
N TYR A 67 8.17 13.38 6.50
CA TYR A 67 8.20 12.61 5.25
C TYR A 67 9.19 11.45 5.29
N THR A 68 9.94 11.31 6.38
CA THR A 68 11.02 10.32 6.50
C THR A 68 10.46 8.95 6.87
N ASN A 69 10.89 7.92 6.13
CA ASN A 69 10.59 6.53 6.45
C ASN A 69 11.57 5.91 7.45
N PRO A 70 11.12 4.97 8.32
CA PRO A 70 9.77 4.38 8.39
C PRO A 70 8.73 5.31 9.03
N MET A 71 7.79 5.82 8.23
CA MET A 71 6.99 6.99 8.63
C MET A 71 6.14 6.73 9.87
N SER A 72 5.45 5.58 9.94
CA SER A 72 4.62 5.26 11.10
C SER A 72 5.42 5.21 12.40
N THR A 73 6.58 4.55 12.40
CA THR A 73 7.44 4.45 13.59
C THR A 73 8.01 5.81 14.00
N LEU A 74 8.48 6.60 13.04
CA LEU A 74 9.15 7.87 13.31
C LEU A 74 8.18 9.00 13.68
N THR A 75 7.02 9.05 13.02
CA THR A 75 5.93 9.95 13.42
C THR A 75 5.41 9.58 14.81
N ALA A 76 5.26 8.28 15.13
CA ALA A 76 4.90 7.85 16.47
C ALA A 76 5.96 8.26 17.50
N THR A 77 7.25 8.14 17.17
CA THR A 77 8.35 8.57 18.06
C THR A 77 8.21 10.04 18.44
N LEU A 78 7.99 10.93 17.45
CA LEU A 78 7.78 12.36 17.71
C LEU A 78 6.51 12.62 18.54
N ALA A 79 5.41 11.95 18.21
CA ALA A 79 4.15 12.08 18.93
C ALA A 79 4.23 11.61 20.40
N HIS A 80 5.13 10.68 20.72
CA HIS A 80 5.35 10.23 22.11
C HIS A 80 6.28 11.16 22.91
N LEU A 81 7.11 11.95 22.22
CA LEU A 81 8.17 12.75 22.85
C LEU A 81 7.89 14.26 22.84
N THR A 82 6.81 14.69 22.18
CA THR A 82 6.44 16.12 22.06
C THR A 82 4.92 16.30 22.18
N ASP A 83 4.50 17.45 22.70
CA ASP A 83 3.10 17.91 22.67
C ASP A 83 2.76 18.69 21.39
N ASN A 84 3.72 18.87 20.48
CA ASN A 84 3.52 19.54 19.20
C ASN A 84 2.55 18.74 18.33
N PRO A 85 1.76 19.39 17.46
CA PRO A 85 0.97 18.68 16.47
C PRO A 85 1.90 18.04 15.43
N VAL A 86 1.78 16.71 15.27
CA VAL A 86 2.64 15.89 14.39
C VAL A 86 1.79 15.16 13.35
N SER A 87 2.18 15.26 12.08
CA SER A 87 1.62 14.43 11.00
C SER A 87 2.71 13.85 10.10
N GLY A 88 2.51 12.59 9.71
CA GLY A 88 3.28 11.93 8.66
C GLY A 88 2.61 12.08 7.29
N PHE A 89 3.40 12.36 6.25
CA PHE A 89 2.91 12.53 4.88
C PHE A 89 3.56 11.52 3.93
N CYS A 90 2.71 10.81 3.18
CA CYS A 90 3.13 9.88 2.14
C CYS A 90 2.31 10.15 0.86
N HIS A 91 2.94 10.01 -0.30
CA HIS A 91 2.33 10.30 -1.59
C HIS A 91 1.48 9.14 -2.14
N ALA A 92 1.54 7.95 -1.52
CA ALA A 92 0.81 6.75 -1.97
C ALA A 92 -0.72 6.97 -2.11
N TYR A 93 -1.31 7.89 -1.34
CA TYR A 93 -2.71 8.28 -1.51
C TYR A 93 -3.00 8.84 -2.91
N PHE A 94 -2.11 9.70 -3.41
CA PHE A 94 -2.24 10.31 -4.74
C PHE A 94 -2.00 9.28 -5.84
N GLU A 95 -1.02 8.38 -5.66
CA GLU A 95 -0.75 7.29 -6.60
C GLU A 95 -1.96 6.37 -6.78
N ILE A 96 -2.69 6.07 -5.69
CA ILE A 96 -3.93 5.29 -5.78
C ILE A 96 -4.98 6.02 -6.65
N LYS A 97 -5.10 7.35 -6.50
CA LYS A 97 -6.03 8.14 -7.33
C LYS A 97 -5.61 8.12 -8.80
N ASP A 98 -4.31 8.20 -9.08
CA ASP A 98 -3.79 8.09 -10.45
C ASP A 98 -4.08 6.73 -11.09
N VAL A 99 -3.91 5.63 -10.33
CA VAL A 99 -4.24 4.29 -10.82
C VAL A 99 -5.73 4.19 -11.12
N ILE A 100 -6.60 4.68 -10.23
CA ILE A 100 -8.05 4.67 -10.46
C ILE A 100 -8.42 5.53 -11.67
N GLN A 101 -7.85 6.74 -11.80
CA GLN A 101 -8.10 7.62 -12.93
C GLN A 101 -7.79 6.91 -14.25
N LYS A 102 -6.61 6.28 -14.36
CA LYS A 102 -6.16 5.57 -15.57
C LYS A 102 -7.00 4.33 -15.85
N LEU A 103 -7.37 3.56 -14.82
CA LEU A 103 -8.15 2.34 -14.97
C LEU A 103 -9.56 2.61 -15.51
N PHE A 104 -10.15 3.75 -15.14
CA PHE A 104 -11.51 4.13 -15.54
C PHE A 104 -11.57 5.20 -16.63
N GLY A 105 -10.42 5.63 -17.19
CA GLY A 105 -10.35 6.64 -18.24
C GLY A 105 -10.97 7.98 -17.83
N LEU A 106 -10.70 8.45 -16.62
CA LEU A 106 -11.22 9.72 -16.11
C LEU A 106 -10.30 10.89 -16.48
N ASP A 107 -10.89 12.04 -16.80
CA ASP A 107 -10.13 13.26 -17.15
C ASP A 107 -9.32 13.80 -15.97
N ASP A 108 -9.89 13.73 -14.75
CA ASP A 108 -9.27 14.19 -13.53
C ASP A 108 -9.74 13.41 -12.28
N TRP A 109 -9.27 13.84 -11.10
CA TRP A 109 -9.59 13.25 -9.81
C TRP A 109 -10.92 13.70 -9.20
N SER A 110 -11.67 14.62 -9.81
CA SER A 110 -12.91 15.19 -9.24
C SER A 110 -13.99 14.13 -8.99
N ARG A 111 -13.96 13.05 -9.78
CA ARG A 111 -14.89 11.92 -9.69
C ARG A 111 -14.40 10.80 -8.76
N ILE A 112 -13.22 10.96 -8.16
CA ILE A 112 -12.55 9.95 -7.34
C ILE A 112 -12.59 10.36 -5.86
N ALA A 113 -13.49 9.71 -5.10
CA ALA A 113 -13.46 9.75 -3.64
C ALA A 113 -12.82 8.45 -3.11
N VAL A 114 -11.83 8.61 -2.23
CA VAL A 114 -11.06 7.50 -1.65
C VAL A 114 -11.02 7.70 -0.14
N GLU A 115 -11.48 6.69 0.57
CA GLU A 115 -11.33 6.57 2.02
C GLU A 115 -10.31 5.47 2.28
N ILE A 116 -9.22 5.81 2.97
CA ILE A 116 -8.15 4.88 3.32
C ILE A 116 -7.94 4.95 4.84
N ALA A 117 -7.81 3.77 5.45
CA ALA A 117 -7.37 3.61 6.82
C ALA A 117 -6.28 2.53 6.86
N GLY A 118 -5.38 2.60 7.84
CA GLY A 118 -4.26 1.67 8.00
C GLY A 118 -2.97 2.40 8.36
N MET A 119 -1.85 1.71 8.18
CA MET A 119 -0.52 2.27 8.44
C MET A 119 0.17 2.70 7.14
N ASN A 120 1.24 3.50 7.27
CA ASN A 120 2.06 3.87 6.12
C ASN A 120 2.56 2.62 5.39
N HIS A 121 2.44 2.61 4.06
CA HIS A 121 2.77 1.49 3.17
C HIS A 121 2.05 0.16 3.51
N ARG A 122 1.04 0.19 4.40
CA ARG A 122 0.20 -0.96 4.78
C ARG A 122 -1.24 -0.49 5.03
N PRO A 123 -1.94 0.05 4.01
CA PRO A 123 -3.37 0.36 4.15
C PRO A 123 -4.14 -0.93 4.48
N ASP A 124 -5.14 -0.81 5.36
CA ASP A 124 -6.03 -1.92 5.68
C ASP A 124 -6.84 -2.29 4.43
N ARG A 125 -6.82 -3.58 4.09
CA ARG A 125 -7.58 -4.13 2.96
C ARG A 125 -9.10 -3.93 3.12
N ARG A 126 -9.58 -3.72 4.35
CA ARG A 126 -11.00 -3.47 4.65
C ARG A 126 -11.41 -2.01 4.47
N ALA A 127 -10.44 -1.09 4.43
CA ALA A 127 -10.67 0.32 4.09
C ALA A 127 -10.76 0.47 2.58
N ALA A 128 -11.84 -0.06 2.00
CA ALA A 128 -12.10 0.02 0.57
C ALA A 128 -12.71 1.39 0.22
N ALA A 129 -12.12 2.05 -0.78
CA ALA A 129 -12.53 3.33 -1.32
C ALA A 129 -14.04 3.40 -1.58
N ARG A 130 -14.72 4.37 -0.95
CA ARG A 130 -16.13 4.65 -1.22
C ARG A 130 -16.28 5.69 -2.33
N SER A 131 -17.00 5.27 -3.37
CA SER A 131 -17.71 6.09 -4.38
C SER A 131 -16.87 6.74 -5.49
N LEU A 132 -16.96 6.16 -6.70
CA LEU A 132 -16.91 6.93 -7.95
C LEU A 132 -18.23 7.71 -8.09
N ARG A 133 -18.21 9.05 -8.08
CA ARG A 133 -19.41 9.82 -8.42
C ARG A 133 -19.54 9.85 -9.95
N GLY A 134 -20.47 9.07 -10.47
CA GLY A 134 -20.94 9.20 -11.85
C GLY A 134 -22.05 10.22 -11.95
N ASN A 135 -22.00 11.09 -12.98
CA ASN A 135 -23.09 12.02 -13.33
C ASN A 135 -24.38 11.32 -13.80
N HIS A 136 -24.43 9.99 -13.77
CA HIS A 136 -25.55 9.17 -14.22
C HIS A 136 -26.08 8.28 -13.10
N GLY A 137 -26.34 8.79 -11.89
CA GLY A 137 -27.11 8.09 -10.85
C GLY A 137 -26.61 6.69 -10.39
N CYS A 138 -25.49 6.20 -10.92
CA CYS A 138 -25.06 4.83 -10.79
C CYS A 138 -24.20 4.69 -9.54
N ARG A 139 -24.87 4.45 -8.40
CA ARG A 139 -24.20 4.14 -7.13
C ARG A 139 -23.67 2.71 -7.18
N GLY A 140 -22.53 2.49 -7.80
CA GLY A 140 -21.81 1.22 -7.71
C GLY A 140 -21.31 1.00 -6.27
N ARG A 141 -22.02 0.20 -5.47
CA ARG A 141 -21.51 -0.30 -4.19
C ARG A 141 -20.52 -1.42 -4.47
N PHE A 142 -19.23 -1.11 -4.55
CA PHE A 142 -18.21 -2.14 -4.55
C PHE A 142 -17.93 -2.57 -3.11
N TRP A 143 -18.38 -3.79 -2.80
CA TRP A 143 -18.02 -4.64 -1.65
C TRP A 143 -18.19 -4.04 -0.23
N ARG A 144 -19.15 -4.58 0.54
CA ARG A 144 -19.16 -4.45 2.01
C ARG A 144 -18.33 -5.59 2.61
N PRO A 145 -17.30 -5.34 3.44
CA PRO A 145 -16.73 -6.40 4.26
C PRO A 145 -17.80 -6.82 5.28
N ALA A 146 -18.14 -8.11 5.30
CA ALA A 146 -18.95 -8.67 6.37
C ALA A 146 -18.18 -8.56 7.70
N GLY A 147 -18.79 -7.96 8.72
CA GLY A 147 -18.30 -8.03 10.09
C GLY A 147 -18.29 -9.49 10.56
N HIS A 148 -17.39 -9.83 11.48
CA HIS A 148 -17.34 -11.16 12.09
C HIS A 148 -18.70 -11.46 12.74
N GLY A 149 -19.49 -12.36 12.13
CA GLY A 149 -20.77 -12.84 12.68
C GLY A 149 -21.90 -13.04 11.67
N GLU A 150 -21.87 -12.42 10.48
CA GLU A 150 -23.00 -12.52 9.56
C GLU A 150 -22.81 -13.59 8.48
N ARG A 151 -23.77 -14.52 8.41
CA ARG A 151 -23.86 -15.61 7.43
C ARG A 151 -23.79 -15.06 6.00
N ARG A 152 -23.01 -15.73 5.14
CA ARG A 152 -22.93 -15.48 3.68
C ARG A 152 -24.33 -15.37 3.09
N THR A 153 -24.78 -14.16 2.76
CA THR A 153 -25.98 -13.97 1.94
C THR A 153 -25.61 -14.21 0.48
N ARG A 154 -26.29 -15.19 -0.14
CA ARG A 154 -26.24 -15.46 -1.58
C ARG A 154 -26.70 -14.19 -2.32
N ILE A 155 -25.98 -13.83 -3.39
CA ILE A 155 -26.40 -12.78 -4.33
C ILE A 155 -27.74 -13.23 -4.93
N PRO A 156 -28.84 -12.44 -4.84
CA PRO A 156 -30.05 -12.72 -5.58
C PRO A 156 -29.75 -12.52 -7.08
N ALA A 157 -29.97 -13.55 -7.89
CA ALA A 157 -30.03 -13.41 -9.33
C ALA A 157 -31.32 -12.63 -9.65
N GLY A 158 -31.23 -11.33 -9.91
CA GLY A 158 -32.44 -10.55 -10.17
C GLY A 158 -32.30 -9.07 -10.52
N ASP A 159 -31.17 -8.41 -10.24
CA ASP A 159 -31.06 -6.98 -10.55
C ASP A 159 -30.47 -6.77 -11.95
N HIS A 160 -31.37 -6.65 -12.94
CA HIS A 160 -31.03 -6.16 -14.28
C HIS A 160 -30.37 -4.77 -14.18
N ALA A 161 -29.23 -4.61 -14.84
CA ALA A 161 -28.58 -3.31 -14.99
C ALA A 161 -29.55 -2.32 -15.68
N PRO A 162 -29.63 -1.06 -15.23
CA PRO A 162 -30.48 -0.07 -15.89
C PRO A 162 -30.03 0.15 -17.35
N PRO A 163 -30.96 0.38 -18.29
CA PRO A 163 -30.64 0.55 -19.70
C PRO A 163 -29.72 1.78 -19.87
N GLY A 164 -28.52 1.55 -20.42
CA GLY A 164 -27.45 2.54 -20.54
C GLY A 164 -26.15 2.17 -19.81
N CYS A 165 -26.18 1.22 -18.87
CA CYS A 165 -24.97 0.62 -18.30
C CYS A 165 -24.56 -0.64 -19.08
N GLN A 166 -24.02 -0.46 -20.29
CA GLN A 166 -23.26 -1.53 -20.95
C GLN A 166 -21.87 -1.62 -20.31
N PHE A 167 -21.78 -2.29 -19.16
CA PHE A 167 -20.51 -2.92 -18.80
C PHE A 167 -20.38 -4.17 -19.66
N ALA A 168 -19.78 -4.00 -20.84
CA ALA A 168 -19.22 -5.11 -21.59
C ALA A 168 -18.00 -5.63 -20.80
N LEU A 169 -18.27 -6.43 -19.77
CA LEU A 169 -17.30 -7.44 -19.38
C LEU A 169 -17.30 -8.43 -20.54
N ASP A 170 -16.33 -8.29 -21.44
CA ASP A 170 -16.08 -9.26 -22.49
C ASP A 170 -15.73 -10.60 -21.84
N ARG A 171 -16.76 -11.43 -21.62
CA ARG A 171 -16.64 -12.79 -21.11
C ARG A 171 -16.28 -13.78 -22.23
N GLY A 172 -16.00 -13.31 -23.45
CA GLY A 172 -15.68 -14.16 -24.60
C GLY A 172 -14.24 -14.69 -24.56
N GLY A 173 -13.28 -13.92 -24.03
CA GLY A 173 -11.85 -14.30 -24.06
C GLY A 173 -11.43 -15.34 -23.02
N ASP A 174 -12.17 -15.49 -21.92
CA ASP A 174 -11.74 -16.31 -20.77
C ASP A 174 -11.95 -17.81 -20.97
N ALA A 175 -12.94 -18.20 -21.78
CA ALA A 175 -13.19 -19.61 -22.12
C ALA A 175 -12.10 -20.14 -23.07
N GLU A 176 -11.73 -19.36 -24.09
CA GLU A 176 -10.71 -19.72 -25.07
C GLU A 176 -9.31 -19.76 -24.43
N ARG A 177 -9.02 -18.82 -23.51
CA ARG A 177 -7.76 -18.77 -22.76
C ARG A 177 -7.61 -19.92 -21.75
N ARG A 178 -8.71 -20.34 -21.12
CA ARG A 178 -8.73 -21.53 -20.24
C ARG A 178 -8.52 -22.83 -21.01
N GLN A 179 -9.01 -22.92 -22.25
CA GLN A 179 -8.83 -24.10 -23.09
C GLN A 179 -7.40 -24.19 -23.65
N LYS A 180 -6.80 -23.05 -24.07
CA LYS A 180 -5.40 -22.98 -24.50
C LYS A 180 -4.41 -23.32 -23.36
N ASN A 181 -4.68 -22.87 -22.13
CA ASN A 181 -3.82 -23.18 -20.98
C ASN A 181 -3.94 -24.64 -20.48
N ARG A 182 -5.06 -25.34 -20.76
CA ARG A 182 -5.15 -26.79 -20.52
C ARG A 182 -4.39 -27.61 -21.55
N ALA A 183 -4.34 -27.16 -22.81
CA ALA A 183 -3.59 -27.83 -23.87
C ALA A 183 -2.06 -27.66 -23.71
N ALA A 184 -1.60 -26.56 -23.11
CA ALA A 184 -0.17 -26.32 -22.84
C ALA A 184 0.38 -27.06 -21.60
N GLY A 185 -0.47 -27.68 -20.79
CA GLY A 185 -0.10 -28.36 -19.53
C GLY A 185 0.47 -29.77 -19.66
N THR A 186 0.63 -30.30 -20.88
CA THR A 186 1.18 -31.65 -21.14
C THR A 186 2.64 -31.65 -21.58
N ALA A 187 3.36 -30.52 -21.51
CA ALA A 187 4.80 -30.50 -21.71
C ALA A 187 5.53 -31.02 -20.46
N GLN A 188 6.18 -32.17 -20.61
CA GLN A 188 6.98 -32.87 -19.62
C GLN A 188 7.94 -31.93 -18.86
N ARG A 189 7.85 -31.94 -17.51
CA ARG A 189 8.88 -31.36 -16.65
C ARG A 189 10.19 -32.14 -16.84
N PRO A 190 11.34 -31.50 -17.13
CA PRO A 190 12.62 -32.20 -17.14
C PRO A 190 13.00 -32.58 -15.70
N ALA A 191 13.49 -33.81 -15.53
CA ALA A 191 13.92 -34.35 -14.25
C ALA A 191 15.11 -33.56 -13.70
N VAL A 192 15.00 -33.10 -12.45
CA VAL A 192 16.09 -32.49 -11.68
C VAL A 192 17.07 -33.61 -11.30
N ARG A 193 18.31 -33.56 -11.80
CA ARG A 193 19.40 -34.44 -11.33
C ARG A 193 19.90 -33.94 -9.97
N PRO A 194 20.21 -34.83 -9.02
CA PRO A 194 20.80 -34.42 -7.75
C PRO A 194 22.26 -33.97 -7.94
N SER A 195 22.61 -32.80 -7.41
CA SER A 195 23.98 -32.31 -7.36
C SER A 195 24.80 -33.18 -6.41
N GLN A 196 25.89 -33.76 -6.91
CA GLN A 196 26.91 -34.40 -6.08
C GLN A 196 27.66 -33.31 -5.30
N ALA A 197 27.78 -33.54 -3.99
CA ALA A 197 28.67 -32.79 -3.11
C ALA A 197 30.13 -33.22 -3.38
N ALA A 198 31.00 -32.23 -3.55
CA ALA A 198 32.45 -32.30 -3.31
C ALA A 198 32.93 -30.86 -3.04
#